data_AF-A0A4Y2PY79-F1
#
_entry.id   AF-A0A4Y2PY79-F1
#
_cell.length_a   1.000
_cell.length_b   1.000
_cell.length_c   1.000
_cell.angle_alpha   90.00
_cell.angle_beta   90.00
_cell.angle_gamma   90.00
#
_symmetry.space_group_name_H-M   'P 1'
#
loop_
_entity.id
_entity.type
_entity.pdbx_description
1 polymer ?
#
loop_
_entity_poly.entity_id
_entity_poly.type
_entity_poly.pdbx_seq_one_letter_code
_entity_poly.pdbx_strand_id
1 'polypeptide(L)'
;MHMFVEKGIRGGISVITKRFSQANNKYLSNFDASKSIKHIIYLDCNNLYGASMVESLPYGGFQWISADVTLDWIQSIPQDSSEGYIFEVDLKYPEELHDLHNDYPLAPEKMDIKFEDLSEFSKAVLNGMKYTPSTKLVPNLKDKKNYITYYKNLQFYLKHGLKLGKVHKILKFQQKPWLKKYIMFNVKIVSLPLRRTSSNL
;
A
#
# COMPACT_ATOMS: atom_id res chain seq x y z
N MET A 1 11.50 14.37 -14.94
CA MET A 1 10.61 14.25 -13.75
C MET A 1 9.52 13.20 -13.96
N HIS A 2 8.83 13.14 -15.11
CA HIS A 2 7.79 12.13 -15.40
C HIS A 2 8.21 10.68 -15.10
N MET A 3 9.31 10.22 -15.72
CA MET A 3 9.85 8.87 -15.50
C MET A 3 10.15 8.55 -14.03
N PHE A 4 10.50 9.56 -13.22
CA PHE A 4 10.76 9.38 -11.79
C PHE A 4 9.45 9.09 -11.04
N VAL A 5 8.40 9.85 -11.33
CA VAL A 5 7.07 9.63 -10.76
C VAL A 5 6.53 8.27 -11.20
N GLU A 6 6.60 7.94 -12.50
CA GLU A 6 6.11 6.66 -13.04
C GLU A 6 6.77 5.44 -12.39
N LYS A 7 8.09 5.48 -12.17
CA LYS A 7 8.82 4.43 -11.46
C LYS A 7 8.34 4.25 -10.02
N GLY A 8 7.83 5.30 -9.38
CA GLY A 8 7.24 5.26 -8.03
C GLY A 8 5.79 4.80 -7.98
N ILE A 9 5.07 4.74 -9.11
CA ILE A 9 3.66 4.32 -9.15
C ILE A 9 3.56 2.82 -8.87
N ARG A 10 2.73 2.45 -7.91
CA ARG A 10 2.32 1.08 -7.61
C ARG A 10 0.80 0.95 -7.66
N GLY A 11 0.33 -0.26 -7.99
CA GLY A 11 -1.08 -0.61 -7.95
C GLY A 11 -1.53 -1.04 -6.55
N GLY A 12 -2.72 -1.64 -6.48
CA GLY A 12 -3.21 -2.26 -5.25
C GLY A 12 -2.37 -3.46 -4.83
N ILE A 13 -2.11 -3.59 -3.53
CA ILE A 13 -1.45 -4.76 -2.96
C ILE A 13 -2.48 -5.89 -2.89
N SER A 14 -2.16 -7.01 -3.54
CA SER A 14 -2.95 -8.25 -3.47
C SER A 14 -2.02 -9.37 -3.02
N VAL A 15 -2.25 -9.87 -1.80
CA VAL A 15 -1.38 -10.84 -1.15
C VAL A 15 -2.21 -11.83 -0.33
N ILE A 16 -1.75 -13.09 -0.32
CA ILE A 16 -2.32 -14.17 0.50
C ILE A 16 -1.19 -14.72 1.36
N THR A 17 -1.17 -14.36 2.65
CA THR A 17 -0.14 -14.85 3.59
C THR A 17 -0.52 -16.19 4.21
N LYS A 18 -1.82 -16.44 4.38
CA LYS A 18 -2.37 -17.72 4.82
C LYS A 18 -3.22 -18.36 3.74
N ARG A 19 -2.72 -19.47 3.16
CA ARG A 19 -3.36 -20.16 2.02
C ARG A 19 -4.74 -20.74 2.32
N PHE A 20 -4.96 -21.21 3.55
CA PHE A 20 -6.23 -21.82 3.95
C PHE A 20 -6.56 -21.50 5.40
N SER A 21 -7.83 -21.16 5.64
CA SER A 21 -8.37 -20.92 6.98
C SER A 21 -9.83 -21.29 6.98
N GLN A 22 -10.22 -22.23 7.84
CA GLN A 22 -11.62 -22.59 8.07
C GLN A 22 -12.10 -22.00 9.40
N ALA A 23 -13.33 -21.47 9.42
CA ALA A 23 -13.97 -21.03 10.66
C ALA A 23 -14.50 -22.25 11.44
N ASN A 24 -14.54 -22.14 12.77
CA ASN A 24 -15.14 -23.13 13.65
C ASN A 24 -15.93 -22.39 14.72
N ASN A 25 -17.24 -22.21 14.52
CA ASN A 25 -18.08 -21.55 15.51
C ASN A 25 -19.51 -22.10 15.46
N LYS A 26 -20.25 -21.90 16.55
CA LYS A 26 -21.59 -22.47 16.80
C LYS A 26 -22.66 -22.13 15.76
N TYR A 27 -22.41 -21.16 14.87
CA TYR A 27 -23.35 -20.76 13.83
C TYR A 27 -23.21 -21.57 12.54
N LEU A 28 -22.21 -22.47 12.46
CA LEU A 28 -21.94 -23.31 11.29
C LEU A 28 -22.46 -24.73 11.49
N SER A 29 -23.01 -25.34 10.43
CA SER A 29 -23.55 -26.72 10.47
C SER A 29 -22.49 -27.79 10.74
N ASN A 30 -21.21 -27.50 10.42
CA ASN A 30 -20.06 -28.38 10.64
C ASN A 30 -19.26 -28.00 11.90
N PHE A 31 -19.88 -27.32 12.86
CA PHE A 31 -19.21 -26.95 14.12
C PHE A 31 -18.72 -28.18 14.88
N ASP A 32 -17.47 -28.12 15.35
CA ASP A 32 -16.84 -29.16 16.13
C ASP A 32 -16.48 -28.61 17.51
N ALA A 33 -17.23 -29.05 18.53
CA ALA A 33 -17.04 -28.62 19.92
C ALA A 33 -15.71 -29.08 20.53
N SER A 34 -15.02 -30.05 19.92
CA SER A 34 -13.69 -30.48 20.35
C SER A 34 -12.57 -29.53 19.91
N LYS A 35 -12.83 -28.64 18.95
CA LYS A 35 -11.87 -27.68 18.40
C LYS A 35 -12.09 -26.29 18.98
N SER A 36 -11.04 -25.47 18.97
CA SER A 36 -11.12 -24.08 19.41
C SER A 36 -12.09 -23.25 18.55
N ILE A 37 -12.79 -22.31 19.19
CA ILE A 37 -13.69 -21.40 18.49
C ILE A 37 -12.86 -20.45 17.62
N LYS A 38 -13.24 -20.32 16.35
CA LYS A 38 -12.55 -19.52 15.35
C LYS A 38 -13.55 -18.83 14.43
N HIS A 39 -13.41 -17.52 14.32
CA HIS A 39 -14.16 -16.68 13.39
C HIS A 39 -13.24 -16.20 12.26
N ILE A 40 -13.83 -15.90 11.11
CA ILE A 40 -13.17 -15.21 10.00
C ILE A 40 -13.94 -13.92 9.79
N ILE A 41 -13.22 -12.80 9.76
CA ILE A 41 -13.79 -11.49 9.52
C ILE A 41 -13.49 -11.06 8.08
N TYR A 42 -14.46 -10.43 7.43
CA TYR A 42 -14.28 -9.75 6.17
C TYR A 42 -14.38 -8.25 6.40
N LEU A 43 -13.33 -7.52 6.02
CA LEU A 43 -13.25 -6.07 6.14
C LEU A 43 -13.06 -5.49 4.74
N ASP A 44 -13.85 -4.49 4.40
CA ASP A 44 -13.76 -3.77 3.15
C ASP A 44 -13.83 -2.25 3.39
N CYS A 45 -13.01 -1.50 2.65
CA CYS A 45 -12.98 -0.05 2.74
C CYS A 45 -13.85 0.56 1.64
N ASN A 46 -15.04 1.04 2.03
CA ASN A 46 -15.95 1.74 1.14
C ASN A 46 -15.26 2.96 0.50
N ASN A 47 -15.20 2.98 -0.83
CA ASN A 47 -14.61 4.08 -1.61
C ASN A 47 -13.15 4.40 -1.24
N LEU A 48 -12.31 3.38 -1.12
CA LEU A 48 -10.88 3.49 -0.77
C LEU A 48 -10.13 4.59 -1.55
N TYR A 49 -10.28 4.62 -2.88
CA TYR A 49 -9.64 5.66 -3.69
C TYR A 49 -10.22 7.05 -3.44
N GLY A 50 -11.54 7.18 -3.29
CA GLY A 50 -12.16 8.46 -2.95
C GLY A 50 -11.68 9.00 -1.60
N ALA A 51 -11.52 8.12 -0.60
CA ALA A 51 -10.93 8.47 0.69
C ALA A 51 -9.48 8.99 0.55
N SER A 52 -8.71 8.47 -0.40
CA SER A 52 -7.36 8.99 -0.70
C SER A 52 -7.38 10.27 -1.53
N MET A 53 -8.41 10.46 -2.38
CA MET A 53 -8.55 11.63 -3.26
C MET A 53 -9.04 12.88 -2.52
N VAL A 54 -9.55 12.77 -1.29
CA VAL A 54 -9.90 13.94 -0.46
C VAL A 54 -8.69 14.56 0.25
N GLU A 55 -7.56 13.86 0.26
CA GLU A 55 -6.29 14.33 0.83
C GLU A 55 -5.62 15.38 -0.06
N SER A 56 -4.56 16.02 0.45
CA SER A 56 -3.73 16.92 -0.34
C SER A 56 -2.98 16.16 -1.44
N LEU A 57 -3.26 16.51 -2.69
CA LEU A 57 -2.65 15.90 -3.86
C LEU A 57 -1.74 16.91 -4.59
N PRO A 58 -0.65 16.44 -5.26
CA PRO A 58 0.19 17.29 -6.08
C PRO A 58 -0.62 18.02 -7.16
N TYR A 59 -0.32 19.29 -7.43
CA TYR A 59 -0.95 20.03 -8.53
C TYR A 59 0.03 20.86 -9.38
N GLY A 60 1.25 21.11 -8.91
CA GLY A 60 2.21 21.95 -9.64
C GLY A 60 3.48 22.26 -8.85
N GLY A 61 4.31 23.16 -9.39
CA GLY A 61 5.53 23.63 -8.71
C GLY A 61 6.58 22.54 -8.50
N PHE A 62 6.69 21.58 -9.43
CA PHE A 62 7.64 20.47 -9.32
C PHE A 62 9.08 20.97 -9.46
N GLN A 63 9.91 20.68 -8.46
CA GLN A 63 11.30 21.13 -8.43
C GLN A 63 12.19 20.08 -7.75
N TRP A 64 13.37 19.84 -8.33
CA TRP A 64 14.42 19.08 -7.65
C TRP A 64 15.09 19.92 -6.57
N ILE A 65 15.27 19.36 -5.39
CA ILE A 65 15.99 20.01 -4.28
C ILE A 65 17.19 19.16 -3.85
N SER A 66 18.05 19.72 -3.00
CA SER A 66 19.19 19.00 -2.44
C SER A 66 18.74 17.73 -1.72
N ALA A 67 19.46 16.63 -1.93
CA ALA A 67 19.27 15.37 -1.21
C ALA A 67 20.00 15.34 0.15
N ASP A 68 20.75 16.41 0.47
CA ASP A 68 21.40 16.58 1.77
C ASP A 68 20.38 17.07 2.81
N VAL A 69 19.67 16.11 3.40
CA VAL A 69 18.62 16.34 4.40
C VAL A 69 18.78 15.37 5.57
N THR A 70 18.37 15.81 6.75
CA THR A 70 18.40 14.98 7.96
C THR A 70 17.13 14.16 8.12
N LEU A 71 17.22 13.06 8.88
CA LEU A 71 16.06 12.27 9.27
C LEU A 71 15.02 13.12 10.02
N ASP A 72 15.48 13.98 10.92
CA ASP A 72 14.62 14.88 11.70
C ASP A 72 13.83 15.82 10.79
N TRP A 73 14.47 16.36 9.74
CA TRP A 73 13.78 17.18 8.76
C TRP A 73 12.65 16.40 8.08
N ILE A 74 12.92 15.18 7.60
CA ILE A 74 11.91 14.32 6.96
C ILE A 74 10.74 14.06 7.91
N GLN A 75 11.01 13.77 9.19
CA GLN A 75 9.97 13.51 10.18
C GLN A 75 9.19 14.76 10.58
N SER A 76 9.82 15.94 10.50
CA SER A 76 9.19 17.23 10.82
C SER A 76 8.17 17.72 9.78
N ILE A 77 8.18 17.16 8.56
CA ILE A 77 7.29 17.59 7.47
C ILE A 77 5.82 17.38 7.90
N PRO A 78 5.01 18.45 8.00
CA PRO A 78 3.61 18.35 8.38
C PRO A 78 2.78 17.59 7.33
N GLN A 79 1.80 16.81 7.80
CA GLN A 79 0.90 16.03 6.93
C GLN A 79 -0.03 16.90 6.06
N ASP A 80 -0.28 18.13 6.50
CA ASP A 80 -1.16 19.13 5.90
C ASP A 80 -0.39 20.29 5.24
N SER A 81 0.93 20.14 5.07
CA SER A 81 1.76 21.12 4.39
C SER A 81 1.26 21.42 2.97
N SER A 82 1.34 22.67 2.56
CA SER A 82 1.12 23.10 1.17
C SER A 82 2.18 22.56 0.20
N GLU A 83 3.28 22.04 0.73
CA GLU A 83 4.37 21.42 0.00
C GLU A 83 4.44 19.92 0.29
N GLY A 84 4.67 19.13 -0.74
CA GLY A 84 4.90 17.70 -0.64
C GLY A 84 6.20 17.29 -1.31
N TYR A 85 6.65 16.08 -0.98
CA TYR A 85 7.91 15.54 -1.47
C TYR A 85 7.75 14.09 -1.91
N ILE A 86 8.43 13.72 -3.00
CA ILE A 86 8.71 12.34 -3.37
C ILE A 86 10.22 12.12 -3.23
N PHE A 87 10.58 11.09 -2.48
CA PHE A 87 11.95 10.71 -2.18
C PHE A 87 12.36 9.50 -3.00
N GLU A 88 13.61 9.43 -3.45
CA GLU A 88 14.28 8.20 -3.86
C GLU A 88 15.31 7.85 -2.79
N VAL A 89 15.08 6.76 -2.06
CA VAL A 89 15.84 6.41 -0.86
C VAL A 89 16.23 4.95 -0.83
N ASP A 90 17.30 4.64 -0.13
CA ASP A 90 17.53 3.29 0.37
C ASP A 90 16.83 3.12 1.72
N LEU A 91 16.17 1.98 1.93
CA LEU A 91 15.57 1.61 3.22
C LEU A 91 16.11 0.25 3.63
N LYS A 92 16.64 0.16 4.85
CA LYS A 92 16.98 -1.12 5.45
C LYS A 92 15.75 -1.70 6.12
N TYR A 93 15.54 -3.00 5.92
CA TYR A 93 14.51 -3.78 6.56
C TYR A 93 15.16 -4.61 7.68
N PRO A 94 15.02 -4.20 8.94
CA PRO A 94 15.66 -4.92 10.03
C PRO A 94 15.04 -6.31 10.22
N GLU A 95 15.89 -7.31 10.46
CA GLU A 95 15.48 -8.71 10.61
C GLU A 95 14.54 -8.90 11.81
N GLU A 96 14.72 -8.09 12.86
CA GLU A 96 13.85 -8.09 14.03
C GLU A 96 12.37 -7.76 13.73
N LEU A 97 12.07 -7.20 12.55
CA LEU A 97 10.71 -6.88 12.13
C LEU A 97 10.07 -7.98 11.26
N HIS A 98 10.82 -9.02 10.87
CA HIS A 98 10.35 -9.99 9.88
C HIS A 98 9.13 -10.76 10.35
N ASP A 99 9.13 -11.24 11.59
CA ASP A 99 7.98 -11.96 12.16
C ASP A 99 6.76 -11.05 12.31
N LEU A 100 6.98 -9.80 12.78
CA LEU A 100 5.90 -8.83 12.97
C LEU A 100 5.25 -8.42 11.65
N HIS A 101 6.04 -8.27 10.58
CA HIS A 101 5.58 -7.81 9.29
C HIS A 101 5.33 -8.93 8.28
N ASN A 102 5.43 -10.20 8.69
CA ASN A 102 5.29 -11.35 7.80
C ASN A 102 3.94 -11.37 7.06
N ASP A 103 2.87 -10.94 7.74
CA ASP A 103 1.53 -10.88 7.16
C ASP A 103 1.31 -9.67 6.23
N TYR A 104 2.05 -8.58 6.42
CA TYR A 104 1.90 -7.37 5.61
C TYR A 104 3.22 -6.60 5.47
N PRO A 105 4.18 -7.10 4.64
CA PRO A 105 5.45 -6.43 4.45
C PRO A 105 5.30 -5.02 3.90
N LEU A 106 5.99 -4.07 4.53
CA LEU A 106 6.03 -2.67 4.11
C LEU A 106 6.82 -2.45 2.82
N ALA A 107 6.55 -1.32 2.17
CA ALA A 107 7.28 -0.84 0.98
C ALA A 107 7.37 -1.87 -0.18
N PRO A 108 6.23 -2.29 -0.77
CA PRO A 108 6.23 -3.28 -1.85
C PRO A 108 6.93 -2.76 -3.10
N GLU A 109 7.52 -3.68 -3.87
CA GLU A 109 8.34 -3.39 -5.04
C GLU A 109 7.80 -4.09 -6.29
N LYS A 110 7.93 -3.43 -7.45
CA LYS A 110 7.74 -4.09 -8.74
C LYS A 110 9.00 -4.89 -9.03
N MET A 111 8.88 -6.21 -9.09
CA MET A 111 10.01 -7.09 -9.38
C MET A 111 9.61 -8.20 -10.35
N ASP A 112 10.56 -8.63 -11.16
CA ASP A 112 10.42 -9.78 -12.03
C ASP A 112 10.60 -11.05 -11.18
N ILE A 113 9.56 -11.87 -11.14
CA ILE A 113 9.64 -13.16 -10.44
C ILE A 113 10.43 -14.12 -11.32
N LYS A 114 11.54 -14.66 -10.81
CA LYS A 114 12.29 -15.71 -11.47
C LYS A 114 11.76 -17.08 -11.05
N PHE A 115 12.10 -18.12 -11.81
CA PHE A 115 11.72 -19.48 -11.44
C PHE A 115 12.34 -19.89 -10.11
N GLU A 116 13.56 -19.41 -9.83
CA GLU A 116 14.26 -19.62 -8.55
C GLU A 116 13.53 -19.01 -7.35
N ASP A 117 12.77 -17.93 -7.54
CA ASP A 117 12.01 -17.25 -6.48
C ASP A 117 10.72 -18.01 -6.09
N LEU A 118 10.34 -19.03 -6.87
CA LEU A 118 9.14 -19.82 -6.59
C LEU A 118 9.34 -20.73 -5.39
N SER A 119 8.31 -20.86 -4.56
CA SER A 119 8.27 -21.87 -3.52
C SER A 119 8.28 -23.28 -4.11
N GLU A 120 8.80 -24.27 -3.39
CA GLU A 120 8.78 -25.68 -3.82
C GLU A 120 7.36 -26.17 -4.15
N PHE A 121 6.36 -25.71 -3.40
CA PHE A 121 4.96 -25.96 -3.71
C PHE A 121 4.54 -25.36 -5.07
N SER A 122 4.89 -24.11 -5.34
CA SER A 122 4.60 -23.45 -6.62
C SER A 122 5.28 -24.16 -7.80
N LYS A 123 6.52 -24.65 -7.59
CA LYS A 123 7.25 -25.44 -8.59
C LYS A 123 6.57 -26.79 -8.84
N ALA A 124 6.10 -27.47 -7.78
CA ALA A 124 5.36 -28.72 -7.91
C ALA A 124 4.03 -28.53 -8.65
N VAL A 125 3.29 -27.45 -8.37
CA VAL A 125 2.03 -27.12 -9.06
C VAL A 125 2.22 -26.80 -10.54
N LEU A 126 3.38 -26.24 -10.93
CA LEU A 126 3.69 -26.01 -12.34
C LEU A 126 3.67 -27.33 -13.14
N ASN A 127 4.01 -28.48 -12.53
CA ASN A 127 3.81 -29.83 -13.10
C ASN A 127 4.12 -29.96 -14.61
N GLY A 128 5.28 -29.44 -15.05
CA GLY A 128 5.70 -29.46 -16.47
C GLY A 128 5.17 -28.33 -17.35
N MET A 129 4.34 -27.42 -16.82
CA MET A 129 3.94 -26.19 -17.51
C MET A 129 5.11 -25.21 -17.60
N LYS A 130 5.19 -24.52 -18.75
CA LYS A 130 6.23 -23.50 -18.99
C LYS A 130 6.03 -22.32 -18.06
N TYR A 131 7.04 -22.04 -17.25
CA TYR A 131 7.09 -20.79 -16.48
C TYR A 131 7.24 -19.59 -17.41
N THR A 132 6.36 -18.60 -17.25
CA THR A 132 6.48 -17.31 -17.95
C THR A 132 6.83 -16.23 -16.93
N PRO A 133 8.04 -15.64 -17.01
CA PRO A 133 8.42 -14.54 -16.14
C PRO A 133 7.42 -13.39 -16.26
N SER A 134 7.08 -12.79 -15.13
CA SER A 134 6.20 -11.63 -15.10
C SER A 134 6.59 -10.68 -13.98
N THR A 135 6.49 -9.38 -14.26
CA THR A 135 6.65 -8.35 -13.25
C THR A 135 5.43 -8.33 -12.34
N LYS A 136 5.66 -8.47 -11.04
CA LYS A 136 4.62 -8.43 -10.02
C LYS A 136 4.93 -7.36 -8.99
N LEU A 137 3.89 -6.82 -8.35
CA LEU A 137 4.04 -6.01 -7.15
C LEU A 137 4.14 -6.96 -5.96
N VAL A 138 5.30 -6.97 -5.29
CA VAL A 138 5.62 -7.98 -4.28
C VAL A 138 5.92 -7.28 -2.95
N PRO A 139 5.07 -7.50 -1.92
CA PRO A 139 5.42 -7.25 -0.54
C PRO A 139 6.52 -8.24 -0.13
N ASN A 140 7.71 -7.73 0.19
CA ASN A 140 8.83 -8.56 0.59
C ASN A 140 9.62 -7.87 1.71
N LEU A 141 10.30 -8.67 2.54
CA LEU A 141 11.06 -8.22 3.71
C LEU A 141 12.52 -7.85 3.38
N LYS A 142 12.89 -7.72 2.10
CA LYS A 142 14.27 -7.36 1.71
C LYS A 142 14.50 -5.86 1.88
N ASP A 143 15.77 -5.47 2.02
CA ASP A 143 16.20 -4.08 1.89
C ASP A 143 15.71 -3.46 0.57
N LYS A 144 15.33 -2.18 0.61
CA LYS A 144 14.88 -1.41 -0.54
C LYS A 144 16.01 -0.53 -1.05
N LYS A 145 16.24 -0.54 -2.36
CA LYS A 145 17.26 0.28 -3.02
C LYS A 145 16.62 1.19 -4.05
N ASN A 146 17.04 2.47 -4.05
CA ASN A 146 16.46 3.48 -4.95
C ASN A 146 14.92 3.51 -4.92
N TYR A 147 14.34 3.31 -3.73
CA TYR A 147 12.91 3.21 -3.53
C TYR A 147 12.28 4.60 -3.62
N ILE A 148 11.44 4.81 -4.63
CA ILE A 148 10.75 6.08 -4.85
C ILE A 148 9.48 6.10 -4.02
N THR A 149 9.26 7.04 -3.11
CA THR A 149 8.07 7.06 -2.25
C THR A 149 7.62 8.47 -1.89
N TYR A 150 6.31 8.64 -1.68
CA TYR A 150 5.73 9.87 -1.16
C TYR A 150 6.12 10.06 0.32
N TYR A 151 6.33 11.30 0.75
CA TYR A 151 6.85 11.61 2.09
C TYR A 151 6.00 11.01 3.24
N LYS A 152 4.67 11.03 3.12
CA LYS A 152 3.78 10.42 4.13
C LYS A 152 4.05 8.92 4.30
N ASN A 153 4.25 8.22 3.19
CA ASN A 153 4.59 6.80 3.20
C ASN A 153 5.98 6.57 3.77
N LEU A 154 6.96 7.43 3.45
CA LEU A 154 8.30 7.34 4.03
C LEU A 154 8.24 7.50 5.56
N GLN A 155 7.58 8.53 6.06
CA GLN A 155 7.38 8.74 7.49
C GLN A 155 6.65 7.55 8.14
N PHE A 156 5.63 7.00 7.48
CA PHE A 156 4.94 5.79 7.92
C PHE A 156 5.89 4.60 8.03
N TYR A 157 6.73 4.34 7.02
CA TYR A 157 7.71 3.25 7.06
C TYR A 157 8.73 3.40 8.18
N LEU A 158 9.28 4.61 8.34
CA LEU A 158 10.24 4.91 9.40
C LEU A 158 9.63 4.74 10.79
N LYS A 159 8.38 5.19 10.97
CA LYS A 159 7.62 4.99 12.21
C LYS A 159 7.41 3.52 12.55
N HIS A 160 7.32 2.65 11.54
CA HIS A 160 7.18 1.20 11.71
C HIS A 160 8.54 0.47 11.70
N GLY A 161 9.65 1.19 11.90
CA GLY A 161 10.95 0.59 12.18
C GLY A 161 11.86 0.37 10.97
N LEU A 162 11.42 0.67 9.74
CA LEU A 162 12.35 0.68 8.61
C LEU A 162 13.42 1.74 8.86
N LYS A 163 14.68 1.43 8.55
CA LYS A 163 15.81 2.33 8.81
C LYS A 163 16.16 3.08 7.53
N LEU A 164 16.20 4.41 7.58
CA LEU A 164 16.61 5.23 6.45
C LEU A 164 18.09 4.96 6.11
N GLY A 165 18.36 4.66 4.85
CA GLY A 165 19.70 4.60 4.28
C GLY A 165 20.06 5.93 3.61
N LYS A 166 20.53 5.87 2.37
CA LYS A 166 20.89 7.06 1.58
C LYS A 166 19.66 7.71 0.96
N VAL A 167 19.58 9.03 1.01
CA VAL A 167 18.67 9.83 0.18
C VAL A 167 19.37 10.16 -1.13
N HIS A 168 18.80 9.76 -2.26
CA HIS A 168 19.41 9.94 -3.59
C HIS A 168 18.85 11.15 -4.32
N LYS A 169 17.52 11.33 -4.30
CA LYS A 169 16.83 12.45 -4.94
C LYS A 169 15.60 12.85 -4.17
N ILE A 170 15.25 14.13 -4.23
CA ILE A 170 14.02 14.67 -3.66
C ILE A 170 13.34 15.55 -4.69
N LEU A 171 12.09 15.21 -5.02
CA LEU A 171 11.21 16.00 -5.86
C LEU A 171 10.18 16.71 -4.97
N LYS A 172 10.32 18.02 -4.84
CA LYS A 172 9.37 18.90 -4.16
C LYS A 172 8.23 19.28 -5.11
N PHE A 173 7.03 19.48 -4.58
CA PHE A 173 5.86 19.98 -5.31
C PHE A 173 4.89 20.72 -4.39
N GLN A 174 3.97 21.46 -4.98
CA GLN A 174 2.82 22.05 -4.29
C GLN A 174 1.65 21.06 -4.26
N GLN A 175 0.98 20.97 -3.12
CA GLN A 175 -0.17 20.08 -2.92
C GLN A 175 -1.32 20.80 -2.21
N LYS A 176 -2.56 20.39 -2.53
CA LYS A 176 -3.78 20.87 -1.85
C LYS A 176 -4.90 19.86 -2.07
N PRO A 177 -5.97 19.86 -1.25
CA PRO A 177 -7.08 18.90 -1.40
C PRO A 177 -8.05 19.35 -2.50
N TRP A 178 -7.56 19.49 -3.74
CA TRP A 178 -8.31 20.09 -4.84
C TRP A 178 -9.47 19.20 -5.34
N LEU A 179 -9.39 17.88 -5.14
CA LEU A 179 -10.49 16.94 -5.46
C LEU A 179 -11.54 16.79 -4.34
N LYS A 180 -11.25 17.28 -3.13
CA LYS A 180 -12.09 17.03 -1.96
C LYS A 180 -13.54 17.46 -2.15
N LYS A 181 -13.77 18.65 -2.72
CA LYS A 181 -15.14 19.16 -2.97
C LYS A 181 -15.91 18.23 -3.90
N TYR A 182 -15.27 17.78 -4.98
CA TYR A 182 -15.87 16.88 -5.96
C TYR A 182 -16.18 15.50 -5.37
N ILE A 183 -15.24 14.90 -4.65
CA ILE A 183 -15.45 13.58 -4.04
C ILE A 183 -16.55 13.63 -2.98
N MET A 184 -16.52 14.62 -2.08
CA MET A 184 -17.53 14.76 -1.04
C MET A 184 -18.93 15.03 -1.60
N PHE A 185 -19.04 15.73 -2.72
CA PHE A 185 -20.31 15.90 -3.43
C PHE A 185 -20.87 14.56 -3.91
N ASN A 186 -20.05 13.74 -4.58
CA ASN A 186 -20.47 12.42 -5.07
C ASN A 186 -20.81 11.46 -3.93
N VAL A 187 -20.01 11.46 -2.85
CA VAL A 187 -20.30 10.64 -1.65
C VAL A 187 -21.66 11.00 -1.06
N LYS A 188 -22.01 12.29 -0.99
CA LYS A 188 -23.33 12.74 -0.51
C LYS A 188 -24.46 12.28 -1.42
N ILE A 189 -24.30 12.30 -2.74
CA ILE A 189 -25.35 11.87 -3.67
C ILE A 189 -25.61 10.36 -3.51
N VAL A 190 -24.55 9.56 -3.49
CA VAL A 190 -24.67 8.09 -3.45
C VAL A 190 -25.14 7.60 -2.07
N SER A 191 -24.89 8.35 -1.00
CA SER A 191 -25.35 7.99 0.35
C SER A 191 -26.78 8.44 0.66
N LEU A 192 -27.41 9.26 -0.20
CA LEU A 192 -28.82 9.58 -0.04
C LEU A 192 -29.63 8.30 -0.27
N PRO A 193 -30.55 7.93 0.65
CA PRO A 193 -31.47 6.84 0.38
C PRO A 193 -32.22 7.19 -0.89
N LEU A 194 -32.28 6.26 -1.84
CA LEU A 194 -33.18 6.36 -2.98
C LEU A 194 -34.55 6.73 -2.41
N ARG A 195 -34.97 7.98 -2.57
CA ARG A 195 -36.37 8.33 -2.43
C ARG A 195 -37.03 7.52 -3.53
N ARG A 196 -37.50 6.31 -3.21
CA ARG A 196 -38.56 5.66 -3.96
C ARG A 196 -39.64 6.73 -4.02
N THR A 197 -39.76 7.36 -5.16
CA THR A 197 -40.95 8.15 -5.46
C THR A 197 -42.08 7.15 -5.36
N SER A 198 -42.77 7.16 -4.22
CA SER A 198 -44.13 6.68 -4.12
C SER A 198 -44.95 7.60 -5.01
N SER A 199 -44.90 7.34 -6.32
CA SER A 199 -45.91 7.81 -7.25
C SER A 199 -47.16 7.01 -6.91
N ASN A 200 -48.10 7.70 -6.28
CA ASN A 200 -49.51 7.34 -6.30
C ASN A 200 -49.90 6.83 -7.68
N LEU A 201 -50.49 5.63 -7.73
CA LEU A 201 -51.63 5.24 -8.55
C LEU A 201 -52.13 3.88 -8.04
#